data_AF-A0A4Q5S2R8-F1
#
_entry.id   AF-A0A4Q5S2R8-F1
#
_cell.length_a   1.000
_cell.length_b   1.000
_cell.length_c   1.000
_cell.angle_alpha   90.00
_cell.angle_beta   90.00
_cell.angle_gamma   90.00
#
_symmetry.space_group_name_H-M   'P 1'
#
loop_
_entity.id
_entity.type
_entity.pdbx_description
1 polymer ?
#
loop_
_entity_poly.entity_id
_entity_poly.type
_entity_poly.pdbx_seq_one_letter_code
_entity_poly.pdbx_strand_id
1 'polypeptide(L)'
;MLSDLKQAHEELLGYISELEAVIAKNEINASNIARVRLQLSKASSRRRRIVAEAIQRLSEGATSEETRRLNLLRENDSVILAATSSHVGEWSIEAILADSEGYRAASNAMRKSMRERIAMEKTVLYPPLERADPPRG
;
A
#
# COMPACT_ATOMS: atom_id res chain seq x y z
N MET A 1 14.95 9.77 -2.45
CA MET A 1 13.48 9.78 -2.64
C MET A 1 12.99 8.63 -3.51
N LEU A 2 13.38 8.54 -4.79
CA LEU A 2 12.93 7.45 -5.66
C LEU A 2 13.33 6.06 -5.13
N SER A 3 14.58 5.93 -4.70
CA SER A 3 15.08 4.69 -4.08
C SER A 3 14.28 4.31 -2.85
N ASP A 4 13.95 5.28 -2.00
CA ASP A 4 13.16 5.06 -0.78
C ASP A 4 11.73 4.59 -1.11
N LEU A 5 11.13 5.16 -2.16
CA LEU A 5 9.81 4.75 -2.63
C LEU A 5 9.84 3.36 -3.29
N LYS A 6 10.88 3.04 -4.05
CA LYS A 6 11.12 1.68 -4.61
C LYS A 6 11.21 0.66 -3.48
N GLN A 7 12.04 0.93 -2.48
CA GLN A 7 12.17 0.07 -1.29
C GLN A 7 10.85 -0.09 -0.53
N ALA A 8 10.12 1.01 -0.30
CA ALA A 8 8.84 0.94 0.40
C ALA A 8 7.78 0.13 -0.37
N HIS A 9 7.78 0.19 -1.71
CA HIS A 9 6.91 -0.66 -2.54
C HIS A 9 7.30 -2.13 -2.45
N GLU A 10 8.59 -2.45 -2.51
CA GLU A 10 9.09 -3.83 -2.39
C GLU A 10 8.75 -4.44 -1.03
N GLU A 11 8.98 -3.71 0.06
CA GLU A 11 8.62 -4.14 1.41
C GLU A 11 7.11 -4.41 1.53
N LEU A 12 6.28 -3.49 1.01
CA LEU A 12 4.83 -3.64 1.06
C LEU A 12 4.37 -4.87 0.26
N LEU A 13 4.92 -5.08 -0.94
CA LEU A 13 4.63 -6.28 -1.75
C LEU A 13 5.08 -7.57 -1.05
N GLY A 14 6.20 -7.54 -0.34
CA GLY A 14 6.67 -8.64 0.50
C GLY A 14 5.64 -9.01 1.57
N TYR A 15 5.16 -8.04 2.35
CA TYR A 15 4.16 -8.29 3.38
C TYR A 15 2.78 -8.70 2.83
N ILE A 16 2.39 -8.20 1.66
CA ILE A 16 1.17 -8.67 0.96
C ILE A 16 1.30 -10.17 0.64
N SER A 17 2.45 -10.58 0.11
CA SER A 17 2.71 -11.98 -0.24
C SER A 17 2.82 -12.88 1.00
N GLU A 18 3.40 -12.36 2.08
CA GLU A 18 3.43 -13.06 3.37
C GLU A 18 2.03 -13.25 3.94
N LEU A 19 1.16 -12.24 3.85
CA LEU A 19 -0.24 -12.36 4.28
C LEU A 19 -0.97 -13.45 3.50
N GLU A 20 -0.76 -13.51 2.18
CA GLU A 20 -1.30 -14.57 1.31
C GLU A 20 -0.85 -15.95 1.76
N ALA A 21 0.44 -16.13 2.03
CA ALA A 21 0.98 -17.39 2.50
C ALA A 21 0.41 -17.80 3.86
N VAL A 22 0.19 -16.85 4.77
CA VAL A 22 -0.37 -17.14 6.10
C VAL A 22 -1.84 -17.56 6.00
N ILE A 23 -2.66 -16.85 5.21
CA ILE A 23 -4.09 -17.16 5.11
C ILE A 23 -4.39 -18.37 4.22
N ALA A 24 -3.47 -18.76 3.33
CA ALA A 24 -3.66 -19.93 2.46
C ALA A 24 -3.62 -21.25 3.25
N LYS A 25 -2.96 -21.28 4.42
CA LYS A 25 -2.85 -22.46 5.28
C LYS A 25 -4.22 -22.94 5.75
N ASN A 26 -4.40 -24.26 5.90
CA ASN A 26 -5.65 -24.83 6.40
C ASN A 26 -5.99 -24.36 7.82
N GLU A 27 -4.97 -24.22 8.67
CA GLU A 27 -5.12 -23.69 10.02
C GLU A 27 -4.49 -22.30 10.10
N ILE A 28 -5.34 -21.31 10.38
CA ILE A 28 -4.91 -19.94 10.58
C ILE A 28 -4.27 -19.81 11.96
N ASN A 29 -2.98 -19.46 11.98
CA ASN A 29 -2.30 -19.09 13.21
C ASN A 29 -2.55 -17.59 13.51
N ALA A 30 -3.28 -17.33 14.59
CA ALA A 30 -3.67 -15.99 15.03
C ALA A 30 -2.47 -15.05 15.21
N SER A 31 -1.39 -15.52 15.84
CA SER A 31 -0.18 -14.73 16.08
C SER A 31 0.52 -14.34 14.78
N ASN A 32 0.55 -15.25 13.79
CA ASN A 32 1.11 -14.95 12.47
C ASN A 32 0.28 -13.91 11.73
N ILE A 33 -1.06 -14.02 11.73
CA ILE A 33 -1.92 -13.01 11.11
C ILE A 33 -1.76 -11.66 11.79
N ALA A 34 -1.79 -11.61 13.12
CA ALA A 34 -1.63 -10.37 13.86
C ALA A 34 -0.28 -9.69 13.52
N ARG A 35 0.81 -10.47 13.51
CA ARG A 35 2.14 -9.98 13.15
C ARG A 35 2.17 -9.42 11.73
N VAL A 36 1.69 -10.17 10.73
CA VAL A 36 1.75 -9.74 9.33
C VAL A 36 0.88 -8.52 9.09
N ARG A 37 -0.34 -8.46 9.68
CA ARG A 37 -1.21 -7.28 9.59
C ARG A 37 -0.55 -6.03 10.19
N LEU A 38 0.15 -6.17 11.32
CA LEU A 38 0.89 -5.07 11.92
C LEU A 38 2.02 -4.57 10.99
N GLN A 39 2.79 -5.49 10.41
CA GLN A 39 3.87 -5.12 9.48
C GLN A 39 3.33 -4.47 8.21
N LEU A 40 2.23 -4.99 7.66
CA LEU A 40 1.56 -4.41 6.51
C LEU A 40 1.07 -2.97 6.78
N SER A 41 0.52 -2.73 7.97
CA SER A 41 0.08 -1.39 8.41
C SER A 41 1.26 -0.41 8.53
N LYS A 42 2.38 -0.87 9.10
CA LYS A 42 3.62 -0.08 9.21
C LYS A 42 4.20 0.26 7.83
N ALA A 43 4.34 -0.74 6.96
CA ALA A 43 4.84 -0.56 5.60
C ALA A 43 3.94 0.39 4.79
N SER A 44 2.61 0.23 4.89
CA SER A 44 1.64 1.11 4.25
C SER A 44 1.76 2.55 4.74
N SER A 45 2.00 2.76 6.03
CA SER A 45 2.17 4.09 6.60
C SER A 45 3.48 4.74 6.16
N ARG A 46 4.59 3.98 6.12
CA ARG A 46 5.87 4.44 5.55
C ARG A 46 5.72 4.85 4.09
N ARG A 47 5.09 3.99 3.26
CA ARG A 47 4.79 4.28 1.85
C ARG A 47 4.01 5.59 1.72
N ARG A 48 2.90 5.75 2.47
CA ARG A 48 2.06 6.97 2.43
C ARG A 48 2.87 8.23 2.70
N ARG A 49 3.75 8.20 3.70
CA ARG A 49 4.59 9.35 4.04
C ARG A 49 5.49 9.74 2.86
N ILE A 50 6.19 8.77 2.28
CA ILE A 50 7.10 8.98 1.15
C ILE A 50 6.33 9.47 -0.09
N VAL A 51 5.14 8.92 -0.35
CA VAL A 51 4.27 9.37 -1.45
C VAL A 51 3.82 10.81 -1.24
N ALA A 52 3.39 11.18 -0.03
CA ALA A 52 3.00 12.57 0.26
C ALA A 52 4.16 13.55 0.06
N GLU A 53 5.36 13.19 0.55
CA GLU A 53 6.60 13.98 0.35
C GLU A 53 6.96 14.10 -1.14
N ALA A 54 6.85 13.00 -1.90
CA ALA A 54 7.10 13.00 -3.34
C ALA A 54 6.11 13.89 -4.09
N ILE A 55 4.82 13.81 -3.78
CA ILE A 55 3.80 14.65 -4.43
C ILE A 55 4.05 16.13 -4.12
N GLN A 56 4.38 16.47 -2.87
CA GLN A 56 4.70 17.84 -2.49
C GLN A 56 5.89 18.38 -3.30
N ARG A 57 6.99 17.63 -3.35
CA ARG A 57 8.20 18.01 -4.11
C ARG A 57 7.92 18.18 -5.61
N LEU A 58 7.12 17.30 -6.20
CA LEU A 58 6.83 17.35 -7.64
C LEU A 58 5.84 18.46 -8.01
N SER A 59 5.03 18.95 -7.07
CA SER A 59 3.99 19.96 -7.34
C SER A 59 4.56 21.32 -7.74
N GLU A 60 5.77 21.68 -7.29
CA GLU A 60 6.37 23.02 -7.50
C GLU A 60 6.81 23.30 -8.94
N GLY A 61 6.92 22.29 -9.79
CA GLY A 61 7.30 22.41 -11.20
C GLY A 61 6.48 21.55 -12.16
N ALA A 62 5.35 21.00 -11.70
CA ALA A 62 4.51 20.12 -12.49
C ALA A 62 3.75 20.89 -13.57
N THR A 63 3.64 20.30 -14.76
CA THR A 63 2.66 20.73 -15.77
C THR A 63 1.23 20.55 -15.25
N SER A 64 0.25 21.18 -15.91
CA SER A 64 -1.17 21.01 -15.54
C SER A 64 -1.62 19.54 -15.57
N GLU A 65 -1.11 18.75 -16.51
CA GLU A 65 -1.41 17.32 -16.62
C GLU A 65 -0.75 16.51 -15.49
N GLU A 66 0.50 16.80 -15.15
CA GLU A 66 1.16 16.16 -14.00
C GLU A 66 0.47 16.52 -12.69
N THR A 67 0.10 17.78 -12.50
CA THR A 67 -0.66 18.26 -11.34
C THR A 67 -1.99 17.50 -11.20
N ARG A 68 -2.72 17.31 -12.30
CA ARG A 68 -3.95 16.51 -12.31
C ARG A 68 -3.69 15.08 -11.85
N ARG A 69 -2.65 14.41 -12.36
CA ARG A 69 -2.30 13.03 -11.96
C ARG A 69 -1.89 12.94 -10.49
N LEU A 70 -1.14 13.92 -9.99
CA LEU A 70 -0.74 14.02 -8.59
C LEU A 70 -1.95 14.23 -7.66
N ASN A 71 -2.93 15.03 -8.06
CA ASN A 71 -4.17 15.22 -7.30
C ASN A 71 -5.02 13.95 -7.25
N LEU A 72 -5.16 13.23 -8.39
CA LEU A 72 -5.85 11.93 -8.42
C LEU A 72 -5.20 10.90 -7.49
N LEU A 73 -3.86 10.93 -7.32
CA LEU A 73 -3.20 10.10 -6.32
C LEU A 73 -3.60 10.48 -4.89
N ARG A 74 -3.64 11.77 -4.56
CA ARG A 74 -4.04 12.25 -3.22
C ARG A 74 -5.48 11.89 -2.88
N GLU A 75 -6.41 12.13 -3.79
CA GLU A 75 -7.84 11.86 -3.58
C GLU A 75 -8.08 10.38 -3.28
N ASN A 76 -7.47 9.50 -4.06
CA ASN A 76 -7.59 8.05 -3.87
C ASN A 76 -6.97 7.54 -2.55
N ASP A 77 -6.03 8.25 -1.92
CA ASP A 77 -5.46 7.82 -0.63
C ASP A 77 -6.49 7.90 0.51
N SER A 78 -7.40 8.89 0.47
CA SER A 78 -8.46 9.06 1.48
C SER A 78 -9.48 7.92 1.45
N VAL A 79 -9.88 7.47 0.27
CA VAL A 79 -10.81 6.36 0.05
C VAL A 79 -10.20 5.05 0.58
N ILE A 80 -8.92 4.80 0.29
CA ILE A 80 -8.20 3.60 0.74
C ILE A 80 -8.04 3.60 2.28
N LEU A 81 -7.79 4.76 2.89
CA LEU A 81 -7.72 4.90 4.35
C LEU A 81 -9.03 4.51 5.04
N ALA A 82 -10.16 4.97 4.52
CA ALA A 82 -11.48 4.61 5.03
C ALA A 82 -11.74 3.10 4.89
N ALA A 83 -11.46 2.53 3.71
CA ALA A 83 -11.63 1.10 3.45
C ALA A 83 -10.74 0.23 4.36
N THR A 84 -9.48 0.64 4.59
CA THR A 84 -8.55 -0.07 5.47
C THR A 84 -9.02 -0.03 6.91
N SER A 85 -9.53 1.12 7.37
CA SER A 85 -10.03 1.27 8.75
C SER A 85 -11.27 0.41 8.99
N SER A 86 -12.20 0.39 8.02
CA SER A 86 -13.38 -0.48 8.06
C SER A 86 -12.97 -1.96 8.11
N HIS A 87 -12.04 -2.38 7.24
CA HIS A 87 -11.57 -3.77 7.20
C HIS A 87 -10.90 -4.21 8.52
N VAL A 88 -10.13 -3.33 9.17
CA VAL A 88 -9.52 -3.63 10.46
C VAL A 88 -10.56 -3.74 11.58
N GLY A 89 -11.58 -2.89 11.56
CA GLY A 89 -12.67 -2.93 12.55
C GLY A 89 -13.58 -4.15 12.40
N GLU A 90 -13.88 -4.54 11.16
CA GLU A 90 -14.73 -5.70 10.84
C GLU A 90 -14.02 -7.03 11.16
N TRP A 91 -12.74 -7.15 10.81
CA TRP A 91 -11.99 -8.39 10.96
C TRP A 91 -11.05 -8.35 12.17
N SER A 92 -11.61 -8.52 13.37
CA SER A 92 -10.83 -8.82 14.57
C SER A 92 -10.15 -10.18 14.45
N ILE A 93 -9.14 -10.48 15.28
CA ILE A 93 -8.51 -11.81 15.27
C ILE A 93 -9.54 -12.90 15.58
N GLU A 94 -10.45 -12.65 16.51
CA GLU A 94 -11.54 -13.57 16.86
C GLU A 94 -12.49 -13.80 15.67
N ALA A 95 -12.89 -12.74 14.96
CA ALA A 95 -13.74 -12.83 13.77
C ALA A 95 -13.05 -13.63 12.64
N ILE A 96 -11.75 -13.45 12.46
CA ILE A 96 -10.96 -14.20 11.46
C ILE A 96 -10.90 -15.69 11.80
N LEU A 97 -10.77 -16.04 13.08
CA LEU A 97 -10.75 -17.44 13.51
C LEU A 97 -12.14 -18.08 13.39
N ALA A 98 -13.20 -17.31 13.62
CA ALA A 98 -14.58 -17.76 13.48
C ALA A 98 -15.00 -17.91 12.01
N ASP A 99 -14.53 -17.04 11.11
CA ASP A 99 -14.83 -17.05 9.69
C ASP A 99 -13.55 -16.83 8.85
N SER A 100 -12.76 -17.90 8.74
CA SER A 100 -11.52 -17.87 7.97
C SER A 100 -11.74 -17.73 6.46
N GLU A 101 -12.88 -18.18 5.94
CA GLU A 101 -13.19 -18.14 4.50
C GLU A 101 -13.63 -16.73 4.09
N GLY A 102 -14.53 -16.10 4.86
CA GLY A 102 -14.91 -14.71 4.67
C GLY A 102 -13.71 -13.78 4.79
N TYR A 103 -12.81 -14.03 5.74
CA TYR A 103 -11.57 -13.27 5.85
C TYR A 103 -10.67 -13.44 4.61
N ARG A 104 -10.54 -14.65 4.05
CA ARG A 104 -9.75 -14.86 2.83
C ARG A 104 -10.30 -14.05 1.66
N ALA A 105 -11.62 -14.03 1.48
CA ALA A 105 -12.29 -13.28 0.43
C ALA A 105 -12.09 -11.76 0.61
N ALA A 106 -12.37 -11.23 1.80
CA ALA A 106 -12.21 -9.82 2.11
C ALA A 106 -10.74 -9.36 1.99
N SER A 107 -9.80 -10.17 2.50
CA SER A 107 -8.37 -9.89 2.43
C SER A 107 -7.87 -9.92 0.97
N ASN A 108 -8.43 -10.75 0.09
CA ASN A 108 -8.08 -10.75 -1.33
C ASN A 108 -8.40 -9.42 -2.02
N ALA A 109 -9.59 -8.87 -1.77
CA ALA A 109 -9.99 -7.57 -2.32
C ALA A 109 -9.04 -6.45 -1.86
N MET A 110 -8.71 -6.43 -0.57
CA MET A 110 -7.77 -5.45 0.00
C MET A 110 -6.38 -5.56 -0.65
N ARG A 111 -5.83 -6.78 -0.77
CA ARG A 111 -4.50 -6.99 -1.37
C ARG A 111 -4.46 -6.62 -2.85
N LYS A 112 -5.53 -6.91 -3.61
CA LYS A 112 -5.66 -6.49 -5.00
C LYS A 112 -5.60 -4.96 -5.11
N SER A 113 -6.39 -4.26 -4.30
CA SER A 113 -6.40 -2.79 -4.27
C SER A 113 -5.03 -2.20 -3.91
N MET A 114 -4.31 -2.79 -2.94
CA MET A 114 -2.95 -2.35 -2.59
C MET A 114 -1.96 -2.51 -3.75
N ARG A 115 -2.04 -3.61 -4.51
CA ARG A 115 -1.17 -3.83 -5.68
C ARG A 115 -1.48 -2.85 -6.82
N GLU A 116 -2.75 -2.63 -7.11
CA GLU A 116 -3.19 -1.64 -8.10
C GLU A 116 -2.73 -0.23 -7.72
N ARG A 117 -2.79 0.11 -6.43
CA ARG A 117 -2.27 1.38 -5.91
C ARG A 117 -0.78 1.53 -6.16
N ILE A 118 0.03 0.52 -5.84
CA ILE A 118 1.47 0.54 -6.10
C ILE A 118 1.76 0.70 -7.60
N ALA A 119 1.01 0.01 -8.47
CA ALA A 119 1.17 0.14 -9.92
C ALA A 119 0.87 1.56 -10.43
N MET A 120 -0.18 2.19 -9.89
CA MET A 120 -0.54 3.58 -10.20
C MET A 120 0.53 4.56 -9.70
N GLU A 121 1.03 4.37 -8.48
CA GLU A 121 2.11 5.19 -7.92
C GLU A 121 3.40 5.07 -8.73
N LYS A 122 3.77 3.86 -9.16
CA LYS A 122 4.91 3.65 -10.05
C LYS A 122 4.75 4.44 -11.36
N THR A 123 3.60 4.33 -11.99
CA THR A 123 3.32 5.00 -13.28
C THR A 123 3.36 6.52 -13.17
N VAL A 124 2.85 7.08 -12.07
CA VAL A 124 2.72 8.54 -11.91
C VAL A 124 3.96 9.18 -11.29
N LEU A 125 4.59 8.53 -10.32
CA LEU A 125 5.66 9.14 -9.52
C LEU A 125 7.07 8.77 -10.01
N TYR A 126 7.29 7.58 -10.57
CA TYR A 126 8.66 7.18 -10.91
C TYR A 126 9.27 8.04 -12.02
N PRO A 127 8.61 8.24 -13.18
CA PRO A 127 9.21 9.04 -14.25
C PRO A 127 9.61 10.47 -13.83
N PRO A 128 8.76 11.26 -13.14
CA PRO A 128 9.17 12.59 -12.72
C PRO A 128 10.22 12.58 -11.59
N LEU A 129 10.20 11.58 -10.70
CA LEU A 129 11.25 11.43 -9.67
C LEU A 129 12.60 11.04 -10.27
N GLU A 130 12.63 10.22 -11.33
CA GLU A 130 13.85 9.88 -12.07
C GLU A 130 14.45 11.10 -12.76
N ARG A 131 13.61 11.98 -13.32
CA ARG A 131 14.06 13.27 -13.89
C ARG A 131 14.60 14.23 -12.83
N ALA A 132 13.97 14.25 -11.65
CA ALA A 132 14.33 15.17 -10.57
C ALA A 132 15.56 14.72 -9.74
N ASP A 133 15.99 13.46 -9.89
CA ASP A 133 17.10 12.85 -9.16
C ASP A 133 17.82 11.83 -10.07
N PRO A 134 18.48 12.29 -11.16
CA PRO A 134 19.15 11.40 -12.10
C PRO A 134 20.27 10.63 -11.38
N PRO A 135 20.53 9.36 -11.74
CA PRO A 135 21.62 8.60 -11.15
C PRO A 135 22.92 9.39 -11.35
N ARG A 136 23.61 9.69 -10.25
CA ARG A 136 24.97 10.24 -10.31
C ARG A 136 25.83 9.18 -11.00
N GLY A 137 26.24 9.48 -12.24
CA GLY A 137 27.21 8.68 -12.99
C GLY A 137 28.55 8.57 -12.28
#